data_AF-A0A6L7IJY0-F1
#
_entry.id   AF-A0A6L7IJY0-F1
#
_cell.length_a   1.000
_cell.length_b   1.000
_cell.length_c   1.000
_cell.angle_alpha   90.00
_cell.angle_beta   90.00
_cell.angle_gamma   90.00
#
_symmetry.space_group_name_H-M   'P 1'
#
loop_
_entity.id
_entity.type
_entity.pdbx_description
1 polymer ?
#
loop_
_entity_poly.entity_id
_entity_poly.type
_entity_poly.pdbx_seq_one_letter_code
_entity_poly.pdbx_strand_id
1 'polypeptide(L)'
;MMAKLVQEMEKQGLRSEEDIRAFLNGMVGKNINEFNFGLNESNEDQAQDLIYEAWESTPKKAKQLILQAKELDPGNADVYNYLGDIENTPEKALDFYEQGINAGEKKLGKKFIKENEGHFWLMIETRPYMRSLFNSARCLALLDKMKKRLKNISEF
;
A
#
# COMPACT_ATOMS: atom_id res chain seq x y z
N MET A 1 10.91 4.15 -4.47
CA MET A 1 12.03 5.11 -4.19
C MET A 1 13.07 4.64 -3.15
N MET A 2 12.75 4.53 -1.83
CA MET A 2 13.78 4.19 -0.80
C MET A 2 14.37 2.78 -0.93
N ALA A 3 13.58 1.80 -1.38
CA ALA A 3 14.06 0.42 -1.61
C ALA A 3 15.18 0.37 -2.67
N LYS A 4 15.06 1.18 -3.73
CA LYS A 4 16.08 1.31 -4.81
C LYS A 4 17.41 1.82 -4.26
N LEU A 5 17.36 2.79 -3.36
CA LEU A 5 18.55 3.38 -2.74
C LEU A 5 19.26 2.38 -1.82
N VAL A 6 18.50 1.68 -0.97
CA VAL A 6 19.06 0.70 -0.02
C VAL A 6 19.68 -0.50 -0.74
N GLN A 7 19.03 -1.04 -1.77
CA GLN A 7 19.59 -2.14 -2.56
C GLN A 7 20.85 -1.75 -3.34
N GLU A 8 20.92 -0.54 -3.90
CA GLU A 8 22.14 -0.09 -4.58
C GLU A 8 23.30 0.09 -3.60
N MET A 9 23.03 0.62 -2.41
CA MET A 9 24.04 0.73 -1.35
C MET A 9 24.62 -0.64 -0.97
N GLU A 10 23.78 -1.67 -0.90
CA GLU A 10 24.21 -3.06 -0.68
C GLU A 10 25.01 -3.63 -1.87
N LYS A 11 24.58 -3.38 -3.11
CA LYS A 11 25.23 -3.84 -4.35
C LYS A 11 26.61 -3.22 -4.55
N GLN A 12 26.75 -1.93 -4.27
CA GLN A 12 28.04 -1.22 -4.32
C GLN A 12 28.94 -1.56 -3.12
N GLY A 13 28.43 -2.31 -2.14
CA GLY A 13 29.19 -2.72 -0.97
C GLY A 13 29.64 -1.52 -0.12
N LEU A 14 28.86 -0.44 -0.09
CA LEU A 14 29.17 0.77 0.67
C LEU A 14 29.06 0.42 2.17
N ARG A 15 30.21 0.22 2.82
CA ARG A 15 30.30 -0.25 4.21
C ARG A 15 30.74 0.82 5.19
N SER A 16 31.24 1.95 4.69
CA SER A 16 31.68 3.08 5.51
C SER A 16 30.74 4.27 5.39
N GLU A 17 30.66 5.05 6.47
CA GLU A 17 29.86 6.27 6.49
C GLU A 17 30.34 7.30 5.44
N GLU A 18 31.63 7.31 5.12
CA GLU A 18 32.22 8.16 4.09
C GLU A 18 31.77 7.77 2.68
N ASP A 19 31.74 6.48 2.36
CA ASP A 19 31.28 5.98 1.05
C ASP A 19 29.80 6.30 0.83
N ILE A 20 28.98 6.15 1.86
CA ILE A 20 27.56 6.48 1.84
C ILE A 20 27.36 7.99 1.66
N ARG A 21 28.10 8.83 2.39
CA ARG A 21 28.03 10.29 2.26
C ARG A 21 28.46 10.76 0.87
N ALA A 22 29.53 10.20 0.32
CA ALA A 22 30.01 10.52 -1.02
C ALA A 22 28.96 10.16 -2.09
N PHE A 23 28.35 8.97 -1.96
CA PHE A 23 27.27 8.52 -2.84
C PHE A 23 26.04 9.45 -2.77
N LEU A 24 25.56 9.76 -1.56
CA LEU A 24 24.41 10.65 -1.35
C LEU A 24 24.68 12.06 -1.86
N ASN A 25 25.87 12.62 -1.62
CA ASN A 25 26.24 13.95 -2.12
C ASN A 25 26.28 13.99 -3.66
N GLY A 26 26.66 12.90 -4.32
CA GLY A 26 26.61 12.78 -5.78
C GLY A 26 25.20 12.76 -6.37
N MET A 27 24.18 12.55 -5.53
CA MET A 27 22.76 12.55 -5.89
C MET A 27 22.04 13.85 -5.54
N VAL A 28 22.64 14.73 -4.73
CA VAL A 28 22.04 16.01 -4.36
C VAL A 28 21.84 16.86 -5.63
N GLY A 29 20.59 17.29 -5.84
CA GLY A 29 20.20 18.13 -6.98
C GLY A 29 19.91 17.39 -8.28
N LYS A 30 20.00 16.05 -8.30
CA LYS A 30 19.62 15.21 -9.45
C LYS A 30 18.31 14.50 -9.18
N ASN A 31 17.52 14.27 -10.23
CA ASN A 31 16.33 13.42 -10.09
C ASN A 31 16.79 11.97 -9.94
N ILE A 32 16.26 11.24 -8.96
CA ILE A 32 16.65 9.85 -8.71
C ILE A 32 16.33 8.93 -9.90
N ASN A 33 15.37 9.31 -10.74
CA ASN A 33 15.01 8.60 -11.97
C ASN A 33 16.10 8.74 -13.06
N GLU A 34 17.05 9.67 -12.91
CA GLU A 34 18.23 9.80 -13.79
C GLU A 34 19.28 8.73 -13.48
N PHE A 35 19.15 8.01 -12.36
CA PHE A 35 20.04 6.93 -11.99
C PHE A 35 19.45 5.59 -12.41
N ASN A 36 20.01 5.01 -13.47
CA ASN A 36 19.70 3.65 -13.87
C ASN A 36 20.57 2.68 -13.07
N PHE A 37 20.01 2.10 -12.01
CA PHE A 37 20.69 1.13 -11.14
C PHE A 37 20.88 -0.26 -11.78
N GLY A 38 20.47 -0.44 -13.05
CA GLY A 38 20.63 -1.70 -13.78
C GLY A 38 19.85 -2.85 -13.16
N LEU A 39 18.71 -2.54 -12.54
CA LEU A 39 17.79 -3.52 -11.95
C LEU A 39 16.60 -3.68 -12.88
N ASN A 40 16.26 -4.93 -13.24
CA ASN A 40 14.95 -5.21 -13.81
C ASN A 40 13.95 -5.08 -12.66
N GLU A 41 13.13 -4.03 -12.68
CA GLU A 41 12.08 -3.86 -11.68
C GLU A 41 11.10 -5.03 -11.73
N SER A 42 10.76 -5.58 -10.56
CA SER A 42 9.68 -6.53 -10.47
C SER A 42 8.34 -5.83 -10.73
N ASN A 43 7.32 -6.59 -11.14
CA ASN A 43 5.97 -6.04 -11.24
C ASN A 43 5.48 -5.46 -9.91
N GLU A 44 5.93 -6.01 -8.77
CA GLU A 44 5.59 -5.50 -7.43
C GLU A 44 6.19 -4.11 -7.19
N ASP A 45 7.45 -3.90 -7.57
CA ASP A 45 8.13 -2.61 -7.43
C ASP A 45 7.48 -1.54 -8.31
N GLN A 46 7.15 -1.91 -9.56
CA GLN A 46 6.46 -1.03 -10.50
C GLN A 46 5.06 -0.66 -10.00
N ALA A 47 4.30 -1.65 -9.52
CA ALA A 47 2.99 -1.42 -8.92
C ALA A 47 3.10 -0.48 -7.71
N GLN A 48 4.11 -0.67 -6.86
CA GLN A 48 4.30 0.15 -5.67
C GLN A 48 4.62 1.61 -6.01
N ASP A 49 5.49 1.85 -7.00
CA ASP A 49 5.81 3.21 -7.45
C ASP A 49 4.59 3.89 -8.09
N LEU A 50 3.77 3.16 -8.87
CA LEU A 50 2.49 3.68 -9.38
C LEU A 50 1.50 4.05 -8.28
N ILE A 51 1.40 3.24 -7.21
CA ILE A 51 0.56 3.54 -6.03
C ILE A 51 1.03 4.82 -5.34
N TYR A 52 2.35 4.98 -5.16
CA TYR A 52 2.91 6.19 -4.57
C TYR A 52 2.64 7.42 -5.43
N GLU A 53 2.83 7.33 -6.74
CA GLU A 53 2.49 8.41 -7.66
C GLU A 53 0.98 8.74 -7.62
N ALA A 54 0.12 7.74 -7.42
CA ALA A 54 -1.31 7.94 -7.32
C ALA A 54 -1.70 8.79 -6.09
N TRP A 55 -1.04 8.61 -4.94
CA TRP A 55 -1.30 9.43 -3.74
C TRP A 55 -0.93 10.90 -3.89
N GLU A 56 -0.02 11.22 -4.80
CA GLU A 56 0.42 12.60 -5.10
C GLU A 56 -0.30 13.21 -6.31
N SER A 57 -1.20 12.45 -6.93
CA SER A 57 -1.86 12.81 -8.19
C SER A 57 -3.29 13.33 -8.02
N THR A 58 -3.81 13.98 -9.06
CA THR A 58 -5.24 14.32 -9.13
C THR A 58 -6.11 13.07 -9.12
N PRO A 59 -7.36 13.10 -8.59
CA PRO A 59 -8.20 11.91 -8.46
C PRO A 59 -8.38 11.11 -9.77
N LYS A 60 -8.50 11.80 -10.91
CA LYS A 60 -8.63 11.16 -12.22
C LYS A 60 -7.36 10.38 -12.60
N LYS A 61 -6.18 11.00 -12.44
CA LYS A 61 -4.88 10.37 -12.75
C LYS A 61 -4.59 9.25 -11.77
N ALA A 62 -4.81 9.49 -10.48
CA ALA A 62 -4.60 8.52 -9.43
C ALA A 62 -5.40 7.23 -9.64
N LYS A 63 -6.67 7.33 -10.03
CA LYS A 63 -7.47 6.14 -10.38
C LYS A 63 -6.87 5.34 -11.54
N GLN A 64 -6.32 5.99 -12.57
CA GLN A 64 -5.69 5.30 -13.70
C GLN A 64 -4.42 4.57 -13.25
N LEU A 65 -3.57 5.24 -12.47
CA LEU A 65 -2.35 4.66 -11.92
C LEU A 65 -2.64 3.44 -11.03
N ILE A 66 -3.67 3.52 -10.19
CA ILE A 66 -4.09 2.40 -9.31
C ILE A 66 -4.60 1.21 -10.11
N LEU A 67 -5.33 1.44 -11.19
CA LEU A 67 -5.77 0.35 -12.07
C LEU A 67 -4.57 -0.28 -12.80
N GLN A 68 -3.57 0.50 -13.22
CA GLN A 68 -2.33 -0.05 -13.78
C GLN A 68 -1.55 -0.86 -12.75
N ALA A 69 -1.40 -0.35 -11.52
CA ALA A 69 -0.77 -1.05 -10.41
C ALA A 69 -1.47 -2.37 -10.10
N LYS A 70 -2.81 -2.41 -10.17
CA LYS A 70 -3.61 -3.61 -9.97
C LYS A 70 -3.29 -4.72 -10.99
N GLU A 71 -3.12 -4.35 -12.26
CA GLU A 71 -2.79 -5.32 -13.31
C GLU A 71 -1.37 -5.89 -13.14
N LEU A 72 -0.45 -5.10 -12.59
CA LEU A 72 0.93 -5.53 -12.32
C LEU A 72 1.04 -6.40 -11.06
N ASP A 73 0.48 -5.95 -9.94
CA ASP A 73 0.45 -6.69 -8.67
C ASP A 73 -0.96 -6.72 -8.08
N PRO A 74 -1.82 -7.67 -8.50
CA PRO A 74 -3.15 -7.84 -7.94
C PRO A 74 -3.13 -8.33 -6.48
N GLY A 75 -1.96 -8.72 -5.96
CA GLY A 75 -1.72 -9.09 -4.56
C GLY A 75 -1.37 -7.90 -3.67
N ASN A 76 -1.20 -6.69 -4.22
CA ASN A 76 -0.94 -5.50 -3.43
C ASN A 76 -2.22 -4.98 -2.77
N ALA A 77 -2.32 -5.11 -1.44
CA ALA A 77 -3.50 -4.67 -0.71
C ALA A 77 -3.75 -3.15 -0.80
N ASP A 78 -2.73 -2.32 -1.04
CA ASP A 78 -2.91 -0.86 -1.14
C ASP A 78 -3.69 -0.41 -2.37
N VAL A 79 -3.68 -1.20 -3.45
CA VAL A 79 -4.56 -0.97 -4.61
C VAL A 79 -6.01 -0.97 -4.16
N TYR A 80 -6.40 -1.97 -3.36
CA TYR A 80 -7.78 -2.11 -2.89
C TYR A 80 -8.12 -1.11 -1.79
N ASN A 81 -7.15 -0.74 -0.94
CA ASN A 81 -7.33 0.37 -0.01
C ASN A 81 -7.70 1.65 -0.74
N TYR A 82 -6.96 2.00 -1.80
CA TYR A 82 -7.25 3.19 -2.59
C TYR A 82 -8.63 3.10 -3.25
N LEU A 83 -8.97 1.97 -3.86
CA LEU A 83 -10.28 1.78 -4.49
C LEU A 83 -11.43 1.90 -3.48
N GLY A 84 -11.27 1.37 -2.27
CA GLY A 84 -12.24 1.54 -1.19
C GLY A 84 -12.36 2.98 -0.71
N ASP A 85 -11.24 3.71 -0.61
CA ASP A 85 -11.21 5.11 -0.14
C ASP A 85 -11.94 6.08 -1.07
N ILE A 86 -12.05 5.76 -2.37
CA ILE A 86 -12.75 6.59 -3.37
C ILE A 86 -14.22 6.20 -3.57
N GLU A 87 -14.73 5.17 -2.89
CA GLU A 87 -16.13 4.78 -2.98
C GLU A 87 -17.04 5.70 -2.16
N ASN A 88 -18.26 5.93 -2.67
CA ASN A 88 -19.21 6.87 -2.06
C ASN A 88 -20.12 6.22 -1.00
N THR A 89 -20.07 4.90 -0.85
CA THR A 89 -20.95 4.14 0.05
C THR A 89 -20.13 3.14 0.86
N PRO A 90 -20.41 2.97 2.15
CA PRO A 90 -19.69 2.03 3.00
C PRO A 90 -19.82 0.57 2.52
N GLU A 91 -20.91 0.20 1.85
CA GLU A 91 -21.10 -1.12 1.24
C GLU A 91 -20.06 -1.39 0.14
N LYS A 92 -19.97 -0.50 -0.86
CA LYS A 92 -18.98 -0.65 -1.95
C LYS A 92 -17.54 -0.53 -1.45
N ALA A 93 -17.29 0.35 -0.49
CA ALA A 93 -15.96 0.49 0.10
C ALA A 93 -15.55 -0.80 0.81
N LEU A 94 -16.47 -1.43 1.56
CA LEU A 94 -16.25 -2.70 2.23
C LEU A 94 -15.83 -3.81 1.26
N ASP A 95 -16.49 -3.94 0.11
CA ASP A 95 -16.15 -4.94 -0.91
C ASP A 95 -14.67 -4.83 -1.36
N PHE A 96 -14.15 -3.59 -1.48
CA PHE A 96 -12.74 -3.39 -1.81
C PHE A 96 -11.83 -3.67 -0.61
N TYR A 97 -12.16 -3.23 0.60
CA TYR A 97 -11.33 -3.53 1.76
C TYR A 97 -11.26 -5.04 2.05
N GLU A 98 -12.32 -5.81 1.79
CA GLU A 98 -12.31 -7.28 1.89
C GLU A 98 -11.38 -7.92 0.84
N GLN A 99 -11.34 -7.37 -0.38
CA GLN A 99 -10.34 -7.78 -1.38
C GLN A 99 -8.91 -7.46 -0.91
N GLY A 100 -8.69 -6.29 -0.29
CA GLY A 100 -7.41 -5.91 0.29
C GLY A 100 -6.96 -6.84 1.43
N ILE A 101 -7.88 -7.25 2.30
CA ILE A 101 -7.64 -8.25 3.35
C ILE A 101 -7.19 -9.57 2.71
N ASN A 102 -7.95 -10.09 1.74
CA ASN A 102 -7.62 -11.35 1.06
C ASN A 102 -6.27 -11.29 0.33
N ALA A 103 -5.97 -10.18 -0.34
CA ALA A 103 -4.68 -9.96 -0.99
C ALA A 103 -3.52 -9.99 0.04
N GLY A 104 -3.69 -9.27 1.16
CA GLY A 104 -2.72 -9.25 2.25
C GLY A 104 -2.53 -10.61 2.93
N GLU A 105 -3.61 -11.35 3.20
CA GLU A 105 -3.53 -12.70 3.79
C GLU A 105 -2.76 -13.68 2.89
N LYS A 106 -2.98 -13.60 1.58
CA LYS A 106 -2.25 -14.40 0.59
C LYS A 106 -0.77 -14.01 0.52
N LYS A 107 -0.48 -12.69 0.50
CA LYS A 107 0.89 -12.17 0.37
C LYS A 107 1.73 -12.44 1.63
N LEU A 108 1.19 -12.21 2.82
CA LEU A 108 1.89 -12.45 4.09
C LEU A 108 1.93 -13.93 4.45
N GLY A 109 0.84 -14.66 4.20
CA GLY A 109 0.69 -16.06 4.55
C GLY A 109 0.31 -16.28 6.02
N LYS A 110 -0.47 -17.34 6.26
CA LYS A 110 -1.06 -17.66 7.58
C LYS A 110 -0.03 -17.85 8.68
N LYS A 111 1.13 -18.45 8.37
CA LYS A 111 2.20 -18.69 9.34
C LYS A 111 2.78 -17.36 9.83
N PHE A 112 3.15 -16.47 8.91
CA PHE A 112 3.68 -15.15 9.23
C PHE A 112 2.68 -14.34 10.07
N ILE A 113 1.40 -14.34 9.67
CA ILE A 113 0.35 -13.61 10.40
C ILE A 113 0.25 -14.09 11.84
N LYS A 114 0.25 -15.41 12.05
CA LYS A 114 0.17 -16.00 13.39
C LYS A 114 1.41 -15.71 14.24
N GLU A 115 2.59 -15.82 13.66
CA GLU A 115 3.85 -15.66 14.39
C GLU A 115 4.11 -14.20 14.79
N ASN A 116 3.58 -13.25 14.04
CA ASN A 116 3.80 -11.83 14.27
C ASN A 116 2.57 -11.09 14.81
N GLU A 117 1.55 -11.82 15.25
CA GLU A 117 0.36 -11.23 15.88
C GLU A 117 0.77 -10.30 17.03
N GLY A 118 0.13 -9.12 17.09
CA GLY A 118 0.48 -8.09 18.08
C GLY A 118 1.78 -7.31 17.80
N HIS A 119 2.45 -7.56 16.68
CA HIS A 119 3.71 -6.87 16.29
C HIS A 119 3.62 -6.15 14.95
N PHE A 120 2.48 -6.19 14.26
CA PHE A 120 2.32 -5.65 12.91
C PHE A 120 2.66 -4.16 12.79
N TRP A 121 2.42 -3.38 13.84
CA TRP A 121 2.78 -1.95 13.90
C TRP A 121 4.28 -1.67 13.70
N LEU A 122 5.15 -2.66 13.94
CA LEU A 122 6.60 -2.57 13.75
C LEU A 122 7.05 -2.99 12.34
N MET A 123 6.15 -3.55 11.51
CA MET A 123 6.47 -4.18 10.24
C MET A 123 5.78 -3.47 9.09
N ILE A 124 6.57 -2.81 8.24
CA ILE A 124 6.06 -1.96 7.15
C ILE A 124 5.27 -2.80 6.15
N GLU A 125 5.71 -4.01 5.86
CA GLU A 125 5.10 -4.96 4.93
C GLU A 125 3.67 -5.36 5.33
N THR A 126 3.30 -5.23 6.62
CA THR A 126 1.94 -5.53 7.09
C THR A 126 0.99 -4.34 7.02
N ARG A 127 1.49 -3.13 6.77
CA ARG A 127 0.68 -1.90 6.80
C ARG A 127 -0.47 -1.91 5.78
N PRO A 128 -0.29 -2.35 4.51
CA PRO A 128 -1.39 -2.41 3.55
C PRO A 128 -2.52 -3.33 4.01
N TYR A 129 -2.17 -4.49 4.58
CA TYR A 129 -3.12 -5.44 5.17
C TYR A 129 -3.86 -4.85 6.37
N MET A 130 -3.11 -4.23 7.30
CA MET A 130 -3.70 -3.61 8.49
C MET A 130 -4.62 -2.43 8.16
N ARG A 131 -4.29 -1.66 7.13
CA ARG A 131 -5.15 -0.58 6.63
C ARG A 131 -6.47 -1.13 6.08
N SER A 132 -6.42 -2.27 5.37
CA SER A 132 -7.61 -2.95 4.86
C SER A 132 -8.51 -3.44 6.00
N LEU A 133 -7.92 -4.08 7.03
CA LEU A 133 -8.65 -4.52 8.23
C LEU A 133 -9.32 -3.35 8.96
N PHE A 134 -8.56 -2.28 9.20
CA PHE A 134 -9.06 -1.09 9.89
C PHE A 134 -10.24 -0.46 9.15
N ASN A 135 -10.10 -0.27 7.84
CA ASN A 135 -11.14 0.37 7.03
C ASN A 135 -12.37 -0.52 6.82
N SER A 136 -12.20 -1.84 6.70
CA SER A 136 -13.30 -2.80 6.72
C SER A 136 -14.10 -2.71 8.03
N ALA A 137 -13.41 -2.73 9.18
CA ALA A 137 -14.05 -2.59 10.49
C ALA A 137 -14.81 -1.25 10.61
N ARG A 138 -14.24 -0.15 10.09
CA ARG A 138 -14.90 1.16 10.03
C ARG A 138 -16.18 1.13 9.20
N CYS A 139 -16.17 0.47 8.03
CA CYS A 139 -17.36 0.33 7.19
C CYS A 139 -18.44 -0.50 7.89
N LEU A 140 -18.08 -1.64 8.48
CA LEU A 140 -19.01 -2.49 9.23
C LEU A 140 -19.66 -1.74 10.40
N ALA A 141 -18.90 -0.95 11.14
CA ALA A 141 -19.43 -0.14 12.24
C ALA A 141 -20.42 0.93 11.76
N LEU A 142 -20.18 1.55 10.60
CA LEU A 142 -21.10 2.51 10.00
C LEU A 142 -22.40 1.84 9.56
N LEU A 143 -22.30 0.69 8.87
CA LEU A 143 -23.44 -0.07 8.39
C LEU A 143 -24.34 -0.56 9.53
N ASP A 144 -23.75 -1.03 10.63
CA ASP A 144 -24.50 -1.44 11.83
C ASP A 144 -25.27 -0.26 12.45
N LYS A 145 -24.64 0.91 12.57
CA LYS A 145 -25.31 2.13 13.06
C LYS A 145 -26.47 2.55 12.15
N MET A 146 -26.29 2.49 10.83
CA MET A 146 -27.34 2.80 9.86
C MET A 146 -28.54 1.85 10.00
N LYS A 147 -28.28 0.54 10.09
CA LYS A 147 -29.33 -0.48 10.31
C LYS A 147 -30.13 -0.24 11.58
N LYS A 148 -29.43 0.04 12.69
CA LYS A 148 -30.08 0.37 13.98
C LYS A 148 -30.94 1.63 13.88
N ARG A 149 -30.46 2.67 13.19
CA ARG A 149 -31.23 3.92 13.02
C ARG A 149 -32.47 3.71 12.16
N LEU A 150 -32.37 2.94 11.07
CA LEU A 150 -33.50 2.61 10.22
C LEU A 150 -34.59 1.85 10.98
N LYS A 151 -34.20 0.86 11.79
CA LYS A 151 -35.13 0.12 12.66
C LYS A 151 -35.89 1.06 13.60
N ASN A 152 -35.19 1.98 14.26
CA ASN A 152 -35.82 2.93 15.17
C ASN A 152 -36.81 3.88 14.46
N ILE A 153 -36.60 4.22 13.18
CA ILE A 153 -37.53 5.06 12.41
C ILE A 153 -38.77 4.27 12.00
N SER A 154 -38.62 2.99 11.63
CA SER A 154 -39.75 2.14 11.23
C SER A 154 -40.70 1.73 12.37
N GLU A 155 -40.34 2.02 13.61
CA GLU A 155 -41.15 1.76 14.81
C GLU A 155 -42.03 2.97 15.22
N PHE A 156 -42.01 4.07 14.45
CA PHE A 156 -42.93 5.21 14.55
C PHE A 156 -43.91 5.24 13.38
#